data_AF-A0AAC8TPR2-F1
#
_entry.id   AF-A0AAC8TPR2-F1
#
_cell.length_a   1.000
_cell.length_b   1.000
_cell.length_c   1.000
_cell.angle_alpha   90.00
_cell.angle_beta   90.00
_cell.angle_gamma   90.00
#
_symmetry.space_group_name_H-M   'P 1'
#
loop_
_entity.id
_entity.type
_entity.pdbx_description
1 polymer ?
#
loop_
_entity_poly.entity_id
_entity_poly.type
_entity_poly.pdbx_seq_one_letter_code
_entity_poly.pdbx_strand_id
1 'polypeptide(L)' 'MNNSRSDGPQETEGASGNEKLSLEQTLSAIVIQMLREGRYITRHSLCIAVAGCIEKNTRTELEAHYADILRVLLRRETE' A
#
# COMPACT_ATOMS: atom_id res chain seq x y z
N MET A 1 1.58 49.16 1.74
CA MET A 1 2.81 48.66 1.09
C MET A 1 3.82 48.35 2.19
N ASN A 2 4.39 47.17 2.41
CA ASN A 2 4.35 45.86 1.77
C ASN A 2 4.57 44.78 2.86
N ASN A 3 3.92 43.64 2.69
CA ASN A 3 4.13 42.41 3.46
C ASN A 3 5.58 41.91 3.32
N SER A 4 6.15 41.41 4.40
CA SER A 4 7.32 40.51 4.34
C SER A 4 7.12 39.39 5.36
N ARG A 5 6.35 38.38 4.95
CA ARG A 5 6.41 37.04 5.53
C ARG A 5 7.51 36.30 4.79
N SER A 6 8.65 36.15 5.45
CA SER A 6 9.68 35.21 5.03
C SER A 6 9.31 33.84 5.60
N ASP A 7 8.49 33.09 4.88
CA ASP A 7 8.36 31.65 5.13
C ASP A 7 9.65 31.00 4.64
N GLY A 8 10.53 30.67 5.59
CA GLY A 8 11.69 29.82 5.36
C GLY A 8 11.25 28.43 4.89
N PRO A 9 12.14 27.68 4.23
CA PRO A 9 11.81 26.37 3.70
C PRO A 9 11.33 25.46 4.83
N GLN A 10 10.11 24.95 4.69
CA GLN A 10 9.59 23.89 5.55
C GLN A 10 10.54 22.70 5.42
N GLU A 11 11.30 22.44 6.48
CA GLU A 11 11.97 21.17 6.68
C GLU A 11 10.87 20.11 6.71
N THR A 12 10.71 19.41 5.58
CA THR A 12 9.84 18.23 5.54
C THR A 12 10.54 17.18 6.36
N GLU A 13 10.05 17.03 7.59
CA GLU A 13 10.45 15.99 8.53
C GLU A 13 10.61 14.67 7.77
N GLY A 14 11.84 14.17 7.74
CA GLY A 14 12.12 12.84 7.27
C GLY A 14 11.35 11.86 8.14
N ALA A 15 10.25 11.33 7.60
CA ALA A 15 9.49 10.24 8.21
C ALA A 15 10.34 8.96 8.18
N SER A 16 11.30 8.88 9.09
CA SER A 16 11.98 7.65 9.48
C SER A 16 11.35 7.19 10.79
N GLY A 17 10.49 6.18 10.73
CA GLY A 17 9.88 5.65 11.95
C GLY A 17 8.73 4.67 11.75
N ASN A 18 8.99 3.54 11.10
CA ASN A 18 8.28 2.27 11.32
C ASN A 18 6.72 2.33 11.36
N GLU A 19 6.09 3.22 10.58
CA GLU A 19 4.64 3.21 10.46
C GLU A 19 4.23 1.98 9.66
N LYS A 20 3.49 1.09 10.32
CA LYS A 20 2.81 -0.02 9.65
C LYS A 20 1.89 0.59 8.59
N LEU A 21 2.21 0.38 7.32
CA LEU A 21 1.40 0.86 6.20
C LEU A 21 -0.05 0.42 6.38
N SER A 22 -1.00 1.29 6.04
CA SER A 22 -2.41 0.91 5.98
C SER A 22 -2.63 -0.19 4.93
N LEU A 23 -3.76 -0.90 5.05
CA LEU A 23 -4.16 -1.90 4.06
C LEU A 23 -4.30 -1.27 2.67
N GLU A 24 -4.90 -0.08 2.60
CA GLU A 24 -5.12 0.69 1.38
C GLU A 24 -3.80 1.15 0.75
N GLN A 25 -2.85 1.63 1.56
CA GLN A 25 -1.53 2.04 1.08
C GLN A 25 -0.78 0.85 0.48
N THR A 26 -0.83 -0.30 1.16
CA THR A 26 -0.18 -1.54 0.71
C THR A 26 -0.82 -2.06 -0.59
N LEU A 27 -2.15 -2.08 -0.65
CA LEU A 27 -2.90 -2.49 -1.83
C LEU A 27 -2.62 -1.55 -3.01
N SER A 28 -2.56 -0.24 -2.77
CA SER A 28 -2.20 0.76 -3.79
C SER A 28 -0.80 0.52 -4.35
N ALA A 29 0.18 0.24 -3.49
CA ALA A 29 1.54 -0.09 -3.90
C ALA A 29 1.57 -1.34 -4.81
N ILE A 30 0.81 -2.38 -4.47
CA ILE A 30 0.69 -3.60 -5.28
C ILE A 30 0.06 -3.29 -6.64
N VAL A 31 -1.04 -2.53 -6.67
CA VAL A 31 -1.69 -2.12 -7.93
C VAL A 31 -0.75 -1.32 -8.82
N ILE A 32 -0.03 -0.33 -8.25
CA ILE A 32 0.94 0.48 -8.98
C ILE A 32 2.05 -0.39 -9.57
N GLN A 33 2.56 -1.36 -8.80
CA GLN A 33 3.58 -2.29 -9.28
C GLN A 33 3.04 -3.14 -10.44
N MET A 34 1.81 -3.67 -10.33
CA MET A 34 1.17 -4.41 -11.40
C MET A 34 0.98 -3.57 -12.67
N LEU A 35 0.60 -2.30 -12.55
CA LEU A 35 0.48 -1.38 -13.67
C LEU A 35 1.83 -1.14 -14.36
N ARG A 36 2.90 -0.95 -13.58
CA ARG A 36 4.28 -0.80 -14.10
C ARG A 36 4.76 -2.05 -14.83
N GLU A 37 4.33 -3.23 -14.39
CA GLU A 37 4.59 -4.51 -15.04
C GLU A 37 3.71 -4.76 -16.28
N GLY A 38 2.79 -3.86 -16.62
CA GLY A 38 1.85 -4.03 -17.73
C GLY A 38 0.81 -5.13 -17.49
N ARG A 39 0.56 -5.51 -16.22
CA ARG A 39 -0.40 -6.54 -15.86
C ARG A 39 -1.81 -5.98 -15.80
N TYR A 40 -2.78 -6.78 -16.20
CA TYR A 40 -4.19 -6.48 -16.00
C TYR A 40 -4.54 -6.42 -14.51
N ILE A 41 -5.28 -5.37 -14.12
CA ILE A 41 -5.80 -5.21 -12.77
C ILE A 41 -7.22 -5.79 -12.71
N THR A 42 -7.33 -6.96 -12.12
CA THR A 42 -8.60 -7.64 -11.84
C THR A 42 -8.55 -8.15 -10.41
N ARG A 43 -9.71 -8.40 -9.81
CA ARG A 43 -9.77 -9.03 -8.48
C ARG A 43 -8.95 -10.33 -8.42
N HIS A 44 -9.05 -11.15 -9.46
CA HIS A 44 -8.27 -12.39 -9.59
C HIS A 44 -6.76 -12.12 -9.61
N SER A 45 -6.28 -11.25 -10.50
CA SER A 45 -4.85 -10.96 -10.63
C SER A 45 -4.27 -10.23 -9.41
N LEU A 46 -5.09 -9.48 -8.68
CA LEU A 46 -4.74 -8.88 -7.38
C LEU A 46 -4.58 -9.95 -6.30
N CYS A 47 -5.53 -10.88 -6.18
CA CYS A 47 -5.40 -11.99 -5.23
C CYS A 47 -4.12 -12.79 -5.45
N ILE A 48 -3.77 -13.10 -6.70
CA ILE A 48 -2.52 -13.79 -7.03
C ILE A 48 -1.29 -12.97 -6.64
N ALA A 49 -1.29 -11.65 -6.89
CA ALA A 49 -0.19 -10.77 -6.47
C ALA A 49 0.00 -10.78 -4.95
N VAL A 50 -1.09 -10.64 -4.18
CA VAL A 50 -1.03 -10.63 -2.71
C VAL A 50 -0.61 -11.98 -2.16
N ALA A 51 -1.09 -13.09 -2.73
CA ALA A 51 -0.63 -14.44 -2.36
C ALA A 51 0.88 -14.61 -2.60
N GLY A 52 1.39 -14.12 -3.74
CA GLY A 52 2.83 -14.10 -4.01
C GLY A 52 3.62 -13.21 -3.03
N CYS A 53 3.02 -12.15 -2.47
CA CYS A 53 3.64 -11.40 -1.37
C CYS A 53 3.73 -12.25 -0.11
N ILE A 54 2.69 -13.00 0.26
CA ILE A 54 2.73 -13.91 1.41
C ILE A 54 3.86 -14.95 1.26
N GLU A 55 3.94 -15.62 0.11
CA GLU A 55 4.95 -16.66 -0.14
C GLU A 55 6.40 -16.14 -0.04
N LYS A 56 6.63 -14.86 -0.35
CA LYS A 56 7.97 -14.24 -0.33
C LYS A 56 8.37 -13.67 1.02
N ASN A 57 7.43 -13.51 1.95
CA ASN A 57 7.69 -12.87 3.24
C ASN A 57 7.92 -13.92 4.34
N THR A 58 8.99 -13.75 5.12
CA THR A 58 9.30 -14.61 6.27
C THR A 58 8.87 -14.02 7.61
N ARG A 59 8.39 -12.76 7.61
CA ARG A 59 7.91 -12.06 8.80
C ARG A 59 6.42 -12.30 8.98
N THR A 60 6.06 -12.95 10.07
CA THR A 60 4.66 -13.29 10.42
C THR A 60 3.73 -12.07 10.47
N GLU A 61 4.24 -10.91 10.90
CA GLU A 61 3.47 -9.66 10.94
C GLU A 61 3.05 -9.16 9.55
N LEU A 62 3.95 -9.30 8.56
CA LEU A 62 3.68 -8.90 7.18
C LEU A 62 2.77 -9.92 6.50
N GLU A 63 2.97 -11.20 6.78
CA GLU A 63 2.06 -12.27 6.32
C GLU A 63 0.63 -12.02 6.80
N ALA A 64 0.43 -11.72 8.08
CA ALA A 64 -0.88 -11.38 8.63
C ALA A 64 -1.50 -10.16 7.93
N HIS A 65 -0.69 -9.13 7.66
CA HIS A 65 -1.13 -7.93 6.95
C HIS A 65 -1.58 -8.23 5.51
N TYR A 66 -0.83 -9.04 4.75
CA TYR A 66 -1.24 -9.46 3.41
C TYR A 66 -2.47 -10.40 3.43
N ALA A 67 -2.60 -11.24 4.47
CA ALA A 67 -3.78 -12.08 4.66
C ALA A 67 -5.04 -11.23 4.88
N ASP A 68 -4.93 -10.11 5.61
CA ASP A 68 -6.04 -9.16 5.78
C ASP A 68 -6.43 -8.49 4.46
N ILE A 69 -5.46 -8.13 3.62
CA ILE A 69 -5.73 -7.63 2.26
C ILE A 69 -6.48 -8.70 1.43
N LEU A 70 -6.05 -9.96 1.47
CA LEU A 70 -6.76 -11.04 0.79
C LEU A 70 -8.19 -11.20 1.31
N ARG A 71 -8.42 -11.10 2.62
CA ARG A 71 -9.78 -11.14 3.18
C ARG A 71 -10.64 -10.02 2.63
N VAL A 72 -10.13 -8.80 2.54
CA VAL A 72 -10.86 -7.66 1.95
C VAL A 72 -11.17 -7.95 0.48
N LEU A 73 -10.19 -8.38 -0.32
CA LEU A 73 -10.40 -8.71 -1.72
C LEU A 73 -11.40 -9.86 -1.91
N LEU A 74 -11.40 -10.86 -1.02
CA LEU A 74 -12.24 -12.05 -1.13
C LEU A 74 -13.66 -11.88 -0.56
N ARG A 75 -13.91 -10.85 0.26
CA ARG A 75 -15.28 -10.49 0.64
C ARG A 75 -16.08 -10.23 -0.64
N ARG A 76 -17.24 -10.89 -0.73
CA ARG A 76 -18.28 -10.49 -1.68
C ARG A 76 -19.01 -9.31 -1.03
N GLU A 77 -19.35 -8.29 -1.81
CA GLU A 77 -20.44 -7.41 -1.42
C GLU A 77 -21.68 -8.31 -1.32
N THR A 78 -22.09 -8.61 -0.09
CA THR A 78 -23.46 -9.03 0.16
C THR A 78 -24.31 -7.78 0.02
N GLU A 79 -24.91 -7.62 -1.16
CA GLU A 79 -26.13 -6.82 -1.33
C GLU A 79 -27.26 -7.37 -0.46
#